data_AF-A0A4V2A9H3-F1
#
_entry.id   AF-A0A4V2A9H3-F1
#
_cell.length_a   1.000
_cell.length_b   1.000
_cell.length_c   1.000
_cell.angle_alpha   90.00
_cell.angle_beta   90.00
_cell.angle_gamma   90.00
#
_symmetry.space_group_name_H-M   'P 1'
#
loop_
_entity.id
_entity.type
_entity.pdbx_description
1 polymer ?
#
loop_
_entity_poly.entity_id
_entity_poly.type
_entity_poly.pdbx_seq_one_letter_code
_entity_poly.pdbx_strand_id
1 'polypeptide(L)'
;MNQSSNILDELRELSPTLAQIPRVNVFKAPEGYFETLSALLLLETAGDTNQLRMQRSVPEGYFDGLAANIMNRIKVAESSTENSVDSISAIIGPIGNRNIFTVPDGYFETLADSIMQRISDETGSDVMRETNSISPVLAAIGNKNVFRVPEHYFETLSISRNTEISAPAKLVRMTPRRAILKYAAAAVITGLLATSAFFAFNKNENEGELNAVVMKEAESIIDNKSFDKELASLNDADIVNFLESKGQDVDAALVASLTEDTKALPEAADYLINENTLDEVLKDLDLNN
;
A
#
# COMPACT_ATOMS: atom_id res chain seq x y z
N MET A 1 14.88 -56.10 -7.15
CA MET A 1 13.62 -56.67 -6.61
C MET A 1 12.46 -55.98 -7.31
N ASN A 2 11.60 -56.76 -7.96
CA ASN A 2 10.49 -56.26 -8.80
C ASN A 2 9.33 -55.79 -7.90
N GLN A 3 9.23 -54.48 -7.65
CA GLN A 3 8.11 -53.89 -6.91
C GLN A 3 6.74 -54.20 -7.53
N SER A 4 6.68 -54.46 -8.83
CA SER A 4 5.46 -54.85 -9.54
C SER A 4 4.92 -56.23 -9.14
N SER A 5 5.76 -57.21 -8.77
CA SER A 5 5.26 -58.53 -8.36
C SER A 5 4.71 -58.47 -6.94
N ASN A 6 5.40 -57.76 -6.04
CA ASN A 6 4.96 -57.61 -4.64
C ASN A 6 3.57 -56.96 -4.55
N ILE A 7 3.35 -55.88 -5.33
CA ILE A 7 2.05 -55.19 -5.35
C ILE A 7 0.94 -56.09 -5.95
N LEU A 8 1.24 -56.96 -6.91
CA LEU A 8 0.23 -57.87 -7.48
C LEU A 8 -0.13 -59.01 -6.50
N ASP A 9 0.83 -59.49 -5.74
CA ASP A 9 0.62 -60.51 -4.73
C ASP A 9 -0.16 -59.94 -3.53
N GLU A 10 0.19 -58.73 -3.06
CA GLU A 10 -0.56 -57.99 -2.04
C GLU A 10 -2.00 -57.66 -2.51
N LEU A 11 -2.19 -57.24 -3.77
CA LEU A 11 -3.52 -56.97 -4.32
C LEU A 11 -4.37 -58.24 -4.45
N ARG A 12 -3.77 -59.40 -4.76
CA ARG A 12 -4.48 -60.68 -4.82
C ARG A 12 -5.00 -61.10 -3.44
N GLU A 13 -4.24 -60.82 -2.39
CA GLU A 13 -4.63 -61.09 -1.01
C GLU A 13 -5.76 -60.16 -0.54
N LEU A 14 -5.69 -58.87 -0.90
CA LEU A 14 -6.69 -57.87 -0.50
C LEU A 14 -7.97 -57.89 -1.35
N SER A 15 -7.86 -58.11 -2.66
CA SER A 15 -9.00 -58.12 -3.59
C SER A 15 -8.68 -58.91 -4.87
N PRO A 16 -9.12 -60.18 -4.98
CA PRO A 16 -8.83 -61.03 -6.14
C PRO A 16 -9.52 -60.54 -7.43
N THR A 17 -10.61 -59.76 -7.30
CA THR A 17 -11.30 -59.14 -8.44
C THR A 17 -10.53 -57.96 -8.99
N LEU A 18 -9.98 -57.09 -8.13
CA LEU A 18 -9.19 -55.94 -8.56
C LEU A 18 -7.85 -56.35 -9.16
N ALA A 19 -7.24 -57.42 -8.63
CA ALA A 19 -5.99 -57.97 -9.16
C ALA A 19 -6.10 -58.53 -10.60
N GLN A 20 -7.31 -58.83 -11.08
CA GLN A 20 -7.56 -59.28 -12.45
C GLN A 20 -7.77 -58.13 -13.45
N ILE A 21 -7.95 -56.90 -12.98
CA ILE A 21 -8.16 -55.74 -13.86
C ILE A 21 -6.81 -55.32 -14.46
N PRO A 22 -6.69 -55.23 -15.79
CA PRO A 22 -5.44 -54.84 -16.43
C PRO A 22 -5.14 -53.36 -16.13
N ARG A 23 -3.87 -53.05 -15.81
CA ARG A 23 -3.39 -51.66 -15.66
C ARG A 23 -3.24 -51.01 -17.03
N VAL A 24 -4.37 -50.59 -17.60
CA VAL A 24 -4.42 -49.84 -18.86
C VAL A 24 -5.03 -48.47 -18.62
N ASN A 25 -4.54 -47.46 -19.34
CA ASN A 25 -5.15 -46.14 -19.29
C ASN A 25 -6.54 -46.20 -19.94
N VAL A 26 -7.58 -45.96 -19.14
CA VAL A 26 -8.99 -45.95 -19.57
C VAL A 26 -9.41 -44.60 -20.16
N PHE A 27 -8.58 -43.56 -20.02
CA PHE A 27 -8.85 -42.24 -20.57
C PHE A 27 -8.17 -42.11 -21.93
N LYS A 28 -8.97 -42.13 -22.99
CA LYS A 28 -8.54 -41.81 -24.36
C LYS A 28 -9.36 -40.64 -24.87
N ALA A 29 -8.68 -39.60 -25.34
CA ALA A 29 -9.34 -38.55 -26.11
C ALA A 29 -9.79 -39.14 -27.46
N PRO A 30 -10.94 -38.72 -28.01
CA PRO A 30 -11.33 -39.04 -29.37
C PRO A 30 -10.27 -38.56 -30.37
N GLU A 31 -10.15 -39.27 -31.48
CA GLU A 31 -9.28 -38.88 -32.59
C GLU A 31 -9.68 -37.48 -33.09
N GLY A 32 -8.71 -36.57 -33.23
CA GLY A 32 -8.96 -35.18 -33.67
C GLY A 32 -9.53 -34.23 -32.59
N TYR A 33 -9.67 -34.66 -31.33
CA TYR A 33 -10.14 -33.80 -30.23
C TYR A 33 -9.31 -32.51 -30.10
N PHE A 34 -7.97 -32.64 -30.11
CA PHE A 34 -7.08 -31.48 -29.97
C PHE A 34 -6.94 -30.65 -31.26
N GLU A 35 -7.16 -31.26 -32.43
CA GLU A 35 -7.12 -30.57 -33.72
C GLU A 35 -8.31 -29.60 -33.88
N THR A 36 -9.48 -29.99 -33.37
CA THR A 36 -10.72 -29.19 -33.44
C THR A 36 -10.88 -28.22 -32.26
N LEU A 37 -10.16 -28.43 -31.16
CA LEU A 37 -10.23 -27.61 -29.95
C LEU A 37 -9.90 -26.14 -30.23
N SER A 38 -8.85 -25.88 -30.99
CA SER A 38 -8.41 -24.51 -31.32
C SER A 38 -9.48 -23.77 -32.13
N ALA A 39 -10.12 -24.45 -33.07
CA ALA A 39 -11.19 -23.89 -33.89
C ALA A 39 -12.47 -23.65 -33.06
N LEU A 40 -12.80 -24.56 -32.15
CA LEU A 40 -13.91 -24.41 -31.20
C LEU A 40 -13.71 -23.25 -30.24
N LEU A 41 -12.51 -23.11 -29.66
CA LEU A 41 -12.17 -21.98 -28.78
C LEU A 41 -12.21 -20.65 -29.53
N LEU A 42 -11.75 -20.61 -30.78
CA LEU A 42 -11.84 -19.41 -31.60
C LEU A 42 -13.30 -19.06 -31.94
N LEU A 43 -14.13 -20.06 -32.23
CA LEU A 43 -15.55 -19.87 -32.52
C LEU A 43 -16.30 -19.31 -31.30
N GLU A 44 -16.04 -19.86 -30.12
CA GLU A 44 -16.64 -19.41 -28.84
C GLU A 44 -16.19 -17.98 -28.50
N THR A 45 -14.90 -17.68 -28.64
CA THR A 45 -14.35 -16.35 -28.31
C THR A 45 -14.67 -15.29 -29.37
N ALA A 46 -14.89 -15.67 -30.62
CA ALA A 46 -15.32 -14.75 -31.68
C ALA A 46 -16.80 -14.35 -31.55
N GLY A 47 -17.67 -15.27 -31.13
CA GLY A 47 -19.10 -15.04 -30.96
C GLY A 47 -19.44 -14.02 -29.86
N ASP A 48 -18.62 -13.92 -28.82
CA ASP A 48 -18.93 -13.14 -27.61
C ASP A 48 -18.24 -11.76 -27.55
N THR A 49 -17.55 -11.35 -28.63
CA THR A 49 -16.89 -10.04 -28.68
C THR A 49 -17.86 -8.86 -28.62
N ASN A 50 -19.15 -9.04 -28.93
CA ASN A 50 -20.14 -7.96 -28.88
C ASN A 50 -20.69 -7.70 -27.47
N GLN A 51 -20.94 -8.73 -26.66
CA GLN A 51 -21.45 -8.54 -25.29
C GLN A 51 -20.34 -8.09 -24.32
N LEU A 52 -19.11 -8.59 -24.51
CA LEU A 52 -17.95 -8.20 -23.69
C LEU A 52 -17.39 -6.81 -24.01
N ARG A 53 -17.77 -6.19 -25.14
CA ARG A 53 -17.45 -4.80 -25.48
C ARG A 53 -18.40 -3.81 -24.81
N MET A 54 -19.68 -4.17 -24.66
CA MET A 54 -20.65 -3.36 -23.92
C MET A 54 -20.34 -3.27 -22.42
N GLN A 55 -19.74 -4.31 -21.82
CA GLN A 55 -19.33 -4.29 -20.41
C GLN A 55 -17.96 -3.62 -20.16
N ARG A 56 -17.20 -3.27 -21.21
CA ARG A 56 -15.84 -2.70 -21.10
C ARG A 56 -15.66 -1.35 -21.79
N SER A 57 -16.73 -0.66 -22.16
CA SER A 57 -16.64 0.73 -22.62
C SER A 57 -16.88 1.69 -21.47
N VAL A 58 -15.89 2.53 -21.16
CA VAL A 58 -16.11 3.69 -20.29
C VAL A 58 -17.00 4.72 -21.02
N PRO A 59 -17.80 5.51 -20.29
CA PRO A 59 -18.57 6.61 -20.88
C PRO A 59 -17.70 7.60 -21.65
N GLU A 60 -18.27 8.23 -22.68
CA GLU A 60 -17.63 9.31 -23.41
C GLU A 60 -17.26 10.45 -22.45
N GLY A 61 -16.00 10.90 -22.50
CA GLY A 61 -15.48 11.94 -21.61
C GLY A 61 -15.13 11.48 -20.18
N TYR A 62 -15.16 10.17 -19.86
CA TYR A 62 -14.76 9.66 -18.54
C TYR A 62 -13.34 10.09 -18.12
N PHE A 63 -12.44 10.24 -19.10
CA PHE A 63 -11.06 10.65 -18.87
C PHE A 63 -10.84 12.17 -18.99
N ASP A 64 -11.86 12.92 -19.41
CA ASP A 64 -11.76 14.36 -19.58
C ASP A 64 -11.70 15.03 -18.20
N GLY A 65 -10.56 15.64 -17.91
CA GLY A 65 -10.28 16.24 -16.60
C GLY A 65 -9.80 15.26 -15.52
N LEU A 66 -9.53 13.99 -15.84
CA LEU A 66 -8.96 13.04 -14.88
C LEU A 66 -7.61 13.54 -14.32
N ALA A 67 -6.74 14.04 -15.19
CA ALA A 67 -5.43 14.56 -14.79
C ALA A 67 -5.55 15.76 -13.84
N ALA A 68 -6.47 16.69 -14.12
CA ALA A 68 -6.75 17.83 -13.26
C ALA A 68 -7.35 17.40 -11.91
N ASN A 69 -8.25 16.42 -11.92
CA ASN A 69 -8.81 15.84 -10.69
C ASN A 69 -7.74 15.13 -9.84
N ILE A 70 -6.85 14.35 -10.45
CA ILE A 70 -5.74 13.70 -9.74
C ILE A 70 -4.81 14.76 -9.15
N MET A 71 -4.44 15.80 -9.91
CA MET A 71 -3.58 16.89 -9.45
C MET A 71 -4.21 17.66 -8.28
N ASN A 72 -5.49 18.00 -8.37
CA ASN A 72 -6.21 18.64 -7.27
C ASN A 72 -6.28 17.72 -6.04
N ARG A 73 -6.45 16.41 -6.24
CA ARG A 73 -6.49 15.43 -5.15
C ARG A 73 -5.15 15.30 -4.42
N ILE A 74 -4.03 15.32 -5.16
CA ILE A 74 -2.68 15.29 -4.59
C ILE A 74 -2.44 16.57 -3.77
N LYS A 75 -2.78 17.74 -4.32
CA LYS A 75 -2.64 19.03 -3.60
C LYS A 75 -3.44 19.07 -2.31
N VAL A 76 -4.69 18.57 -2.32
CA VAL A 76 -5.53 18.49 -1.12
C VAL A 76 -4.94 17.52 -0.10
N ALA A 77 -4.44 16.36 -0.53
CA ALA A 77 -3.82 15.37 0.36
C ALA A 77 -2.50 15.87 0.99
N GLU A 78 -1.69 16.63 0.25
CA GLU A 78 -0.44 17.21 0.74
C GLU A 78 -0.67 18.40 1.68
N SER A 79 -1.78 19.13 1.51
CA SER A 79 -2.17 20.25 2.40
C SER A 79 -2.89 19.83 3.68
N SER A 80 -3.38 18.59 3.77
CA SER A 80 -4.19 18.11 4.89
C SER A 80 -3.36 17.27 5.84
N THR A 81 -2.65 17.90 6.77
CA THR A 81 -1.82 17.21 7.77
C THR A 81 -2.60 16.39 8.79
N GLU A 82 -3.93 16.45 8.87
CA GLU A 82 -4.70 15.61 9.79
C GLU A 82 -6.07 15.18 9.23
N ASN A 83 -6.20 13.86 9.00
CA ASN A 83 -7.42 13.04 9.16
C ASN A 83 -8.79 13.67 8.85
N SER A 84 -8.97 14.27 7.67
CA SER A 84 -10.32 14.66 7.22
C SER A 84 -10.68 13.90 5.95
N VAL A 85 -11.21 12.68 6.15
CA VAL A 85 -11.77 11.80 5.11
C VAL A 85 -12.98 12.45 4.41
N ASP A 86 -13.53 13.51 5.00
CA ASP A 86 -14.67 14.28 4.52
C ASP A 86 -14.46 14.91 3.13
N SER A 87 -13.22 15.15 2.73
CA SER A 87 -12.89 15.77 1.45
C SER A 87 -12.60 14.78 0.32
N ILE A 88 -12.55 13.46 0.60
CA ILE A 88 -11.99 12.46 -0.33
C ILE A 88 -13.01 11.97 -1.37
N SER A 89 -14.31 12.15 -1.13
CA SER A 89 -15.42 11.97 -2.09
C SER A 89 -16.75 12.37 -1.44
N ALA A 90 -17.58 13.18 -2.11
CA ALA A 90 -18.92 13.55 -1.63
C ALA A 90 -19.85 12.34 -1.41
N ILE A 91 -19.53 11.19 -2.01
CA ILE A 91 -20.28 9.93 -1.89
C ILE A 91 -19.75 9.07 -0.73
N ILE A 92 -18.45 9.14 -0.42
CA ILE A 92 -17.80 8.24 0.56
C ILE A 92 -17.62 8.92 1.93
N GLY A 93 -17.52 10.26 1.97
CA GLY A 93 -17.49 11.06 3.20
C GLY A 93 -18.57 10.68 4.23
N PRO A 94 -19.86 10.60 3.85
CA PRO A 94 -20.91 10.22 4.80
C PRO A 94 -20.85 8.75 5.27
N ILE A 95 -20.13 7.88 4.57
CA ILE A 95 -19.95 6.46 4.96
C ILE A 95 -18.92 6.36 6.10
N GLY A 96 -17.89 7.21 6.11
CA GLY A 96 -16.84 7.20 7.14
C GLY A 96 -16.21 5.81 7.37
N ASN A 97 -15.70 5.55 8.57
CA ASN A 97 -15.23 4.22 9.00
C ASN A 97 -16.38 3.30 9.46
N ARG A 98 -17.61 3.50 8.97
CA ARG A 98 -18.74 2.64 9.37
C ARG A 98 -18.66 1.32 8.62
N ASN A 99 -18.81 0.22 9.36
CA ASN A 99 -18.89 -1.10 8.77
C ASN A 99 -20.20 -1.22 7.98
N ILE A 100 -20.09 -1.18 6.65
CA ILE A 100 -21.21 -1.33 5.70
C ILE A 100 -21.62 -2.79 5.48
N PHE A 101 -20.90 -3.76 6.07
CA PHE A 101 -21.26 -5.17 6.02
C PHE A 101 -22.12 -5.54 7.22
N THR A 102 -23.35 -5.03 7.24
CA THR A 102 -24.37 -5.42 8.23
C THR A 102 -25.40 -6.32 7.56
N VAL A 103 -25.71 -7.46 8.18
CA VAL A 103 -26.84 -8.27 7.73
C VAL A 103 -28.16 -7.55 8.02
N PRO A 104 -29.21 -7.74 7.20
CA PRO A 104 -30.54 -7.21 7.50
C PRO A 104 -31.08 -7.70 8.85
N ASP A 105 -31.87 -6.87 9.52
CA ASP A 105 -32.56 -7.24 10.75
C ASP A 105 -33.40 -8.51 10.53
N GLY A 106 -33.22 -9.51 11.39
CA GLY A 106 -33.93 -10.78 11.31
C GLY A 106 -33.37 -11.81 10.31
N TYR A 107 -32.26 -11.53 9.61
CA TYR A 107 -31.62 -12.47 8.67
C TYR A 107 -31.42 -13.86 9.30
N PHE A 108 -30.84 -13.92 10.50
CA PHE A 108 -30.54 -15.18 11.18
C PHE A 108 -31.77 -15.84 11.80
N GLU A 109 -32.81 -15.08 12.15
CA GLU A 109 -34.07 -15.62 12.68
C GLU A 109 -34.81 -16.42 11.61
N THR A 110 -34.82 -15.92 10.36
CA THR A 110 -35.51 -16.59 9.24
C THR A 110 -34.64 -17.58 8.47
N LEU A 111 -33.33 -17.60 8.72
CA LEU A 111 -32.39 -18.41 7.95
C LEU A 111 -32.65 -19.90 8.10
N ALA A 112 -32.88 -20.36 9.34
CA ALA A 112 -33.14 -21.77 9.63
C ALA A 112 -34.41 -22.26 8.92
N ASP A 113 -35.48 -21.47 9.00
CA ASP A 113 -36.77 -21.78 8.37
C ASP A 113 -36.65 -21.75 6.83
N SER A 114 -35.94 -20.77 6.26
CA SER A 114 -35.71 -20.68 4.82
C SER A 114 -34.90 -21.86 4.29
N ILE A 115 -33.86 -22.28 5.00
CA ILE A 115 -33.07 -23.48 4.65
C ILE A 115 -33.93 -24.74 4.72
N MET A 116 -34.71 -24.91 5.80
CA MET A 116 -35.60 -26.07 5.97
C MET A 116 -36.69 -26.13 4.90
N GLN A 117 -37.28 -25.00 4.55
CA GLN A 117 -38.26 -24.89 3.47
C GLN A 117 -37.63 -25.30 2.14
N ARG A 118 -36.43 -24.79 1.83
CA ARG A 118 -35.74 -25.09 0.57
C ARG A 118 -35.33 -26.55 0.45
N ILE A 119 -34.84 -27.16 1.53
CA ILE A 119 -34.54 -28.59 1.59
C ILE A 119 -35.82 -29.42 1.38
N SER A 120 -36.94 -29.00 1.97
CA SER A 120 -38.22 -29.70 1.83
C SER A 120 -38.78 -29.62 0.40
N ASP A 121 -38.64 -28.46 -0.24
CA ASP A 121 -39.05 -28.25 -1.63
C ASP A 121 -38.17 -29.04 -2.62
N GLU A 122 -36.86 -29.14 -2.36
CA GLU A 122 -35.89 -29.86 -3.22
C GLU A 122 -35.94 -31.39 -3.02
N THR A 123 -36.28 -31.87 -1.83
CA THR A 123 -36.37 -33.32 -1.54
C THR A 123 -37.70 -33.96 -1.92
N GLY A 124 -38.73 -33.17 -2.23
CA GLY A 124 -40.13 -33.62 -2.30
C GLY A 124 -40.57 -34.36 -3.57
N SER A 125 -40.11 -33.98 -4.77
CA SER A 125 -40.67 -34.55 -6.01
C SER A 125 -39.65 -35.15 -6.97
N ASP A 126 -38.54 -34.47 -7.24
CA ASP A 126 -37.71 -34.83 -8.39
C ASP A 126 -36.64 -35.86 -8.01
N VAL A 127 -35.97 -35.66 -6.88
CA VAL A 127 -34.97 -36.62 -6.35
C VAL A 127 -35.60 -37.98 -6.03
N MET A 128 -36.82 -38.02 -5.47
CA MET A 128 -37.50 -39.29 -5.18
C MET A 128 -37.95 -40.01 -6.46
N ARG A 129 -38.30 -39.28 -7.52
CA ARG A 129 -38.66 -39.88 -8.82
C ARG A 129 -37.44 -40.38 -9.57
N GLU A 130 -36.33 -39.64 -9.53
CA GLU A 130 -35.04 -40.05 -10.09
C GLU A 130 -34.45 -41.25 -9.34
N THR A 131 -34.43 -41.22 -8.00
CA THR A 131 -33.91 -42.35 -7.21
C THR A 131 -34.76 -43.60 -7.37
N ASN A 132 -36.10 -43.49 -7.47
CA ASN A 132 -36.96 -44.63 -7.73
C ASN A 132 -36.77 -45.21 -9.15
N SER A 133 -36.41 -44.37 -10.13
CA SER A 133 -36.10 -44.85 -11.49
C SER A 133 -34.73 -45.55 -11.56
N ILE A 134 -33.75 -45.10 -10.76
CA ILE A 134 -32.40 -45.68 -10.69
C ILE A 134 -32.38 -46.95 -9.82
N SER A 135 -33.03 -46.92 -8.66
CA SER A 135 -33.07 -48.05 -7.72
C SER A 135 -34.31 -47.99 -6.82
N PRO A 136 -35.33 -48.85 -7.04
CA PRO A 136 -36.53 -48.89 -6.22
C PRO A 136 -36.24 -49.33 -4.77
N VAL A 137 -35.16 -50.09 -4.54
CA VAL A 137 -34.74 -50.52 -3.19
C VAL A 137 -34.19 -49.34 -2.39
N LEU A 138 -33.38 -48.47 -3.00
CA LEU A 138 -32.86 -47.28 -2.33
C LEU A 138 -33.97 -46.26 -2.07
N ALA A 139 -34.89 -46.09 -3.02
CA ALA A 139 -36.07 -45.25 -2.82
C ALA A 139 -36.97 -45.76 -1.68
N ALA A 140 -37.11 -47.08 -1.49
CA ALA A 140 -37.87 -47.68 -0.40
C ALA A 140 -37.23 -47.50 0.99
N ILE A 141 -35.89 -47.44 1.06
CA ILE A 141 -35.15 -47.13 2.30
C ILE A 141 -35.34 -45.65 2.67
N GLY A 142 -35.37 -44.77 1.65
CA GLY A 142 -35.50 -43.33 1.80
C GLY A 142 -34.31 -42.69 2.53
N ASN A 143 -34.42 -41.41 2.89
CA ASN A 143 -33.37 -40.68 3.62
C ASN A 143 -33.37 -40.97 5.13
N LYS A 144 -33.68 -42.20 5.54
CA LYS A 144 -33.68 -42.59 6.95
C LYS A 144 -32.25 -42.82 7.43
N ASN A 145 -31.81 -42.07 8.43
CA ASN A 145 -30.51 -42.29 9.04
C ASN A 145 -30.47 -43.66 9.74
N VAL A 146 -29.75 -44.61 9.12
CA VAL A 146 -29.55 -45.98 9.61
C VAL A 146 -28.44 -46.08 10.66
N PHE A 147 -27.65 -45.03 10.83
CA PHE A 147 -26.56 -44.99 11.81
C PHE A 147 -27.09 -44.40 13.12
N ARG A 148 -27.38 -45.26 14.08
CA ARG A 148 -27.72 -44.87 15.45
C ARG A 148 -26.64 -45.36 16.40
N VAL A 149 -26.22 -44.48 17.30
CA VAL A 149 -25.39 -44.87 18.44
C VAL A 149 -26.27 -45.60 19.47
N PRO A 150 -25.75 -46.64 20.14
CA PRO A 150 -26.43 -47.27 21.28
C PRO A 150 -26.75 -46.26 22.39
N GLU A 151 -27.78 -46.54 23.18
CA GLU A 151 -28.02 -45.78 24.41
C GLU A 151 -26.77 -45.83 25.30
N HIS A 152 -26.44 -44.69 25.93
CA HIS A 152 -25.25 -44.52 26.77
C HIS A 152 -23.88 -44.67 26.07
N TYR A 153 -23.82 -44.70 24.73
CA TYR A 153 -22.55 -44.71 23.98
C TYR A 153 -21.59 -43.61 24.44
N PHE A 154 -22.09 -42.38 24.60
CA PHE A 154 -21.30 -41.23 25.04
C PHE A 154 -20.96 -41.22 26.53
N GLU A 155 -21.63 -42.01 27.36
CA GLU A 155 -21.30 -42.15 28.78
C GLU A 155 -20.12 -43.10 28.99
N THR A 156 -20.02 -44.12 28.13
CA THR A 156 -18.87 -45.04 28.11
C THR A 156 -17.65 -44.49 27.38
N LEU A 157 -17.81 -43.39 26.63
CA LEU A 157 -16.69 -42.67 26.03
C LEU A 157 -15.92 -41.96 27.14
N SER A 158 -14.96 -42.68 27.73
CA SER A 158 -13.85 -42.09 28.46
C SER A 158 -13.00 -41.32 27.47
N ILE A 159 -13.42 -40.10 27.13
CA ILE A 159 -12.53 -39.11 26.54
C ILE A 159 -11.44 -38.95 27.59
N SER A 160 -10.24 -39.48 27.32
CA SER A 160 -9.03 -39.08 28.02
C SER A 160 -8.88 -37.59 27.78
N ARG A 161 -9.56 -36.82 28.62
CA ARG A 161 -9.34 -35.39 28.73
C ARG A 161 -7.90 -35.35 29.20
N ASN A 162 -6.97 -35.08 28.28
CA ASN A 162 -5.62 -34.70 28.62
C ASN A 162 -5.73 -33.39 29.42
N THR A 163 -6.13 -33.48 30.68
CA THR A 163 -5.96 -32.46 31.70
C THR A 163 -4.50 -32.47 32.14
N GLU A 164 -3.61 -32.34 31.16
CA GLU A 164 -2.24 -31.86 31.36
C GLU A 164 -2.15 -30.49 30.69
N ILE A 165 -2.93 -29.55 31.20
CA ILE A 165 -2.60 -28.13 31.06
C ILE A 165 -1.82 -27.76 32.32
N SER A 166 -0.53 -28.11 32.35
CA SER A 166 0.42 -27.46 33.28
C SER A 166 1.88 -27.65 32.86
N ALA A 167 2.25 -27.01 31.76
CA ALA A 167 3.48 -26.23 31.73
C ALA A 167 3.31 -25.13 30.68
N PRO A 168 3.56 -23.84 31.00
CA PRO A 168 3.63 -22.81 29.97
C PRO A 168 4.73 -23.23 28.98
N ALA A 169 4.38 -23.36 27.71
CA ALA A 169 5.32 -23.68 26.65
C ALA A 169 6.53 -22.74 26.73
N LYS A 170 7.74 -23.29 26.68
CA LYS A 170 8.99 -22.54 26.79
C LYS A 170 9.03 -21.43 25.72
N LEU A 171 8.82 -20.19 26.15
CA LEU A 171 8.97 -19.01 25.31
C LEU A 171 10.44 -18.85 24.92
N VAL A 172 10.83 -19.36 23.76
CA VAL A 172 12.12 -19.04 23.16
C VAL A 172 12.01 -17.64 22.57
N ARG A 173 12.56 -16.65 23.28
CA ARG A 173 12.73 -15.30 22.75
C ARG A 173 13.67 -15.38 21.55
N MET A 174 13.12 -15.24 20.35
CA MET A 174 13.92 -15.03 19.15
C MET A 174 14.63 -13.68 19.27
N THR A 175 15.96 -13.70 19.43
CA THR A 175 16.75 -12.48 19.37
C THR A 175 16.82 -11.99 17.92
N PRO A 176 16.57 -10.70 17.65
CA PRO A 176 16.60 -10.18 16.29
C PRO A 176 18.03 -10.32 15.74
N ARG A 177 18.15 -10.78 14.48
CA ARG A 177 19.43 -10.96 13.80
C ARG A 177 20.09 -9.61 13.54
N ARG A 178 20.90 -9.14 14.50
CA ARG A 178 21.73 -7.91 14.40
C ARG A 178 22.73 -7.92 13.24
N ALA A 179 22.83 -9.03 12.49
CA ALA A 179 23.65 -9.12 11.29
C ALA A 179 23.21 -8.13 10.19
N ILE A 180 21.91 -7.79 10.10
CA ILE A 180 21.40 -6.82 9.11
C ILE A 180 21.99 -5.42 9.36
N LEU A 181 22.21 -5.03 10.62
CA LEU A 181 22.83 -3.74 10.95
C LEU A 181 24.28 -3.65 10.47
N LYS A 182 25.00 -4.79 10.43
CA LYS A 182 26.37 -4.82 9.89
C LYS A 182 26.37 -4.57 8.38
N TYR A 183 25.41 -5.12 7.65
CA TYR A 183 25.23 -4.86 6.22
C TYR A 183 24.71 -3.43 5.96
N ALA A 184 23.81 -2.91 6.80
CA ALA A 184 23.33 -1.53 6.69
C ALA A 184 24.46 -0.52 6.90
N ALA A 185 25.31 -0.71 7.92
CA ALA A 185 26.47 0.15 8.15
C ALA A 185 27.46 0.10 6.97
N ALA A 186 27.73 -1.09 6.43
CA ALA A 186 28.56 -1.22 5.23
C ALA A 186 27.94 -0.50 4.02
N ALA A 187 26.64 -0.65 3.78
CA ALA A 187 25.92 0.01 2.68
C ALA A 187 25.96 1.54 2.79
N VAL A 188 25.80 2.08 4.01
CA VAL A 188 25.91 3.52 4.27
C VAL A 188 27.33 4.01 3.98
N ILE A 189 28.37 3.29 4.44
CA ILE A 189 29.77 3.67 4.18
C ILE A 189 30.07 3.62 2.68
N THR A 190 29.62 2.59 1.97
CA THR A 190 29.80 2.50 0.52
C THR A 190 28.98 3.56 -0.24
N GLY A 191 27.80 3.91 0.26
CA GLY A 191 26.97 4.98 -0.29
C GLY A 191 27.62 6.35 -0.11
N LEU A 192 28.18 6.63 1.06
CA LEU A 192 28.94 7.85 1.35
C LEU A 192 30.19 7.96 0.47
N LEU A 193 30.94 6.87 0.31
CA LEU A 193 32.12 6.85 -0.56
C LEU A 193 31.76 7.01 -2.04
N ALA A 194 30.70 6.34 -2.50
CA ALA A 194 30.25 6.44 -3.89
C ALA A 194 29.69 7.84 -4.20
N THR A 195 28.91 8.42 -3.29
CA THR A 195 28.38 9.79 -3.44
C THR A 195 29.48 10.84 -3.33
N SER A 196 30.47 10.68 -2.45
CA SER A 196 31.62 11.58 -2.39
C SER A 196 32.47 11.52 -3.66
N ALA A 197 32.70 10.32 -4.21
CA ALA A 197 33.41 10.16 -5.47
C ALA A 197 32.60 10.76 -6.64
N PHE A 198 31.29 10.53 -6.67
CA PHE A 198 30.42 11.09 -7.71
C PHE A 198 30.40 12.61 -7.69
N PHE A 199 30.35 13.24 -6.50
CA PHE A 199 30.39 14.69 -6.38
C PHE A 199 31.78 15.26 -6.76
N ALA A 200 32.86 14.54 -6.45
CA ALA A 200 34.21 14.91 -6.86
C ALA A 200 34.44 14.78 -8.38
N PHE A 201 33.83 13.79 -9.04
CA PHE A 201 33.91 13.61 -10.50
C PHE A 201 32.91 14.48 -11.28
N ASN A 202 31.79 14.88 -10.66
CA ASN A 202 30.79 15.77 -11.25
C ASN A 202 31.01 17.24 -10.89
N LYS A 203 32.19 17.55 -10.32
CA LYS A 203 32.66 18.91 -10.10
C LYS A 203 33.02 19.51 -11.45
N ASN A 204 32.06 20.19 -12.07
CA ASN A 204 32.33 21.19 -13.09
C ASN A 204 33.37 22.17 -12.52
N GLU A 205 34.46 22.39 -13.26
CA GLU A 205 35.48 23.40 -12.95
C GLU A 205 34.82 24.79 -12.95
N ASN A 206 34.32 25.18 -11.79
CA ASN A 206 34.08 26.55 -11.36
C ASN A 206 34.21 26.57 -9.83
N GLU A 207 35.36 26.15 -9.32
CA GLU A 207 35.76 26.51 -7.97
C GLU A 207 36.79 27.63 -8.09
N GLY A 208 36.35 28.83 -7.69
CA GLY A 208 37.27 29.90 -7.34
C GLY A 208 38.26 29.39 -6.32
N GLU A 209 39.54 29.60 -6.61
CA GLU A 209 40.67 29.22 -5.79
C GLU A 209 40.48 29.78 -4.37
N LEU A 210 40.17 28.92 -3.40
CA LEU A 210 40.07 29.33 -2.00
C LEU A 210 41.50 29.56 -1.50
N ASN A 211 41.91 30.83 -1.45
CA ASN A 211 43.25 31.24 -1.07
C ASN A 211 43.66 30.61 0.28
N ALA A 212 44.74 29.81 0.28
CA ALA A 212 45.27 29.18 1.49
C ALA A 212 45.61 30.17 2.62
N VAL A 213 45.80 31.44 2.27
CA VAL A 213 45.98 32.56 3.20
C VAL A 213 44.70 32.81 4.01
N VAL A 214 43.53 32.78 3.38
CA VAL A 214 42.22 33.01 4.01
C VAL A 214 41.89 31.88 4.99
N MET A 215 42.26 30.65 4.65
CA MET A 215 42.04 29.48 5.53
C MET A 215 42.92 29.52 6.78
N LYS A 216 44.17 29.98 6.64
CA LYS A 216 45.09 30.13 7.79
C LYS A 216 44.65 31.26 8.73
N GLU A 217 44.10 32.33 8.17
CA GLU A 217 43.53 33.43 8.94
C GLU A 217 42.25 32.99 9.67
N ALA A 218 41.38 32.23 8.99
CA ALA A 218 40.19 31.63 9.59
C ALA A 218 40.51 30.72 10.80
N GLU A 219 41.56 29.89 10.72
CA GLU A 219 42.02 29.07 11.86
C GLU A 219 42.43 29.94 13.06
N SER A 220 43.11 31.06 12.80
CA SER A 220 43.55 31.98 13.86
C SER A 220 42.41 32.72 14.55
N ILE A 221 41.31 32.98 13.83
CA ILE A 221 40.10 33.61 14.38
C ILE A 221 39.34 32.63 15.26
N ILE A 222 39.26 31.36 14.83
CA ILE A 222 38.59 30.28 15.57
C ILE A 222 39.29 30.02 16.91
N ASP A 223 40.63 29.94 16.91
CA ASP A 223 41.41 29.68 18.12
C ASP A 223 41.34 30.83 19.13
N ASN A 224 41.35 32.07 18.65
CA ASN A 224 41.29 33.26 19.51
C ASN A 224 39.87 33.71 19.86
N LYS A 225 38.84 33.02 19.35
CA LYS A 225 37.41 33.37 19.49
C LYS A 225 37.13 34.85 19.20
N SER A 226 37.89 35.45 18.29
CA SER A 226 37.84 36.89 18.00
C SER A 226 36.81 37.26 16.92
N PHE A 227 35.77 36.44 16.78
CA PHE A 227 34.72 36.60 15.76
C PHE A 227 34.08 37.98 15.83
N ASP A 228 33.78 38.45 17.04
CA ASP A 228 33.12 39.75 17.25
C ASP A 228 33.96 40.92 16.72
N LYS A 229 35.30 40.82 16.82
CA LYS A 229 36.22 41.85 16.34
C LYS A 229 36.31 41.87 14.81
N GLU A 230 36.32 40.69 14.19
CA GLU A 230 36.40 40.56 12.74
C GLU A 230 35.07 40.94 12.07
N LEU A 231 33.95 40.52 12.65
CA LEU A 231 32.61 40.89 12.21
C LEU A 231 32.39 42.40 12.29
N ALA A 232 32.92 43.06 13.32
CA ALA A 232 32.87 44.52 13.47
C ALA A 232 33.80 45.27 12.49
N SER A 233 34.76 44.58 11.85
CA SER A 233 35.63 45.18 10.83
C SER A 233 35.12 45.03 9.40
N LEU A 234 34.03 44.28 9.19
CA LEU A 234 33.40 44.19 7.88
C LEU A 234 32.75 45.52 7.53
N ASN A 235 32.96 45.96 6.29
CA ASN A 235 32.33 47.15 5.75
C ASN A 235 30.90 46.82 5.28
N ASP A 236 29.97 47.75 5.49
CA ASP A 236 28.56 47.56 5.14
C ASP A 236 28.39 47.23 3.64
N ALA A 237 29.19 47.85 2.76
CA ALA A 237 29.16 47.59 1.32
C ALA A 237 29.52 46.14 0.96
N ASP A 238 30.42 45.50 1.70
CA ASP A 238 30.82 44.11 1.43
C ASP A 238 29.72 43.13 1.87
N ILE A 239 28.98 43.49 2.91
CA ILE A 239 27.82 42.73 3.40
C ILE A 239 26.68 42.80 2.36
N VAL A 240 26.40 44.00 1.83
CA VAL A 240 25.37 44.21 0.78
C VAL A 240 25.71 43.37 -0.46
N ASN A 241 26.93 43.50 -0.98
CA ASN A 241 27.40 42.76 -2.16
C ASN A 241 27.28 41.23 -1.98
N PHE A 242 27.60 40.73 -0.78
CA PHE A 242 27.47 39.31 -0.49
C PHE A 242 26.02 38.84 -0.50
N LEU A 243 25.11 39.58 0.13
CA LEU A 243 23.69 39.25 0.20
C LEU A 243 23.03 39.27 -1.18
N GLU A 244 23.33 40.29 -2.01
CA GLU A 244 22.86 40.38 -3.40
C GLU A 244 23.37 39.20 -4.24
N SER A 245 24.64 38.80 -4.08
CA SER A 245 25.21 37.66 -4.82
C SER A 245 24.50 36.33 -4.52
N LYS A 246 23.83 36.24 -3.35
CA LYS A 246 23.03 35.08 -2.94
C LYS A 246 21.55 35.21 -3.33
N GLY A 247 21.18 36.27 -4.05
CA GLY A 247 19.82 36.53 -4.51
C GLY A 247 18.89 37.04 -3.43
N GLN A 248 19.44 37.64 -2.36
CA GLN A 248 18.67 38.25 -1.30
C GLN A 248 18.43 39.74 -1.62
N ASP A 249 17.18 40.18 -1.47
CA ASP A 249 16.78 41.57 -1.69
C ASP A 249 17.13 42.40 -0.44
N VAL A 250 18.27 43.09 -0.50
CA VAL A 250 18.84 43.86 0.62
C VAL A 250 18.00 45.10 0.90
N ASP A 251 17.45 45.72 -0.15
CA ASP A 251 16.56 46.86 -0.06
C ASP A 251 15.29 46.50 0.74
N ALA A 252 14.69 45.35 0.45
CA ALA A 252 13.55 44.84 1.20
C ALA A 252 13.89 44.55 2.68
N ALA A 253 15.10 44.05 2.95
CA ALA A 253 15.55 43.77 4.32
C ALA A 253 15.80 45.07 5.11
N LEU A 254 16.33 46.11 4.46
CA LEU A 254 16.55 47.43 5.06
C LEU A 254 15.21 48.12 5.37
N VAL A 255 14.23 48.02 4.47
CA VAL A 255 12.87 48.53 4.72
C VAL A 255 12.20 47.81 5.90
N ALA A 256 12.40 46.49 6.03
CA ALA A 256 11.82 45.71 7.11
C ALA A 256 12.41 46.08 8.49
N SER A 257 13.72 46.28 8.60
CA SER A 257 14.37 46.64 9.87
C SER A 257 13.93 48.03 10.38
N LEU A 258 13.64 48.96 9.46
CA LEU A 258 13.16 50.30 9.82
C LEU A 258 11.75 50.30 10.42
N THR A 259 10.93 49.26 10.14
CA THR A 259 9.62 49.13 10.77
C THR A 259 9.70 48.75 12.26
N GLU A 260 10.83 48.20 12.71
CA GLU A 260 11.07 47.89 14.11
C GLU A 260 11.47 49.13 14.92
N ASP A 261 12.26 50.02 14.33
CA ASP A 261 12.66 51.30 14.92
C ASP A 261 11.70 52.44 14.48
N THR A 262 10.54 52.49 15.13
CA THR A 262 9.48 53.52 14.99
C THR A 262 9.93 55.00 15.10
N LYS A 263 11.21 55.27 15.39
CA LYS A 263 11.79 56.62 15.46
C LYS A 263 12.32 57.15 14.12
N ALA A 264 12.52 56.30 13.12
CA ALA A 264 13.11 56.68 11.83
C ALA A 264 12.08 57.01 10.75
N LEU A 265 10.80 56.70 10.97
CA LEU A 265 9.72 56.93 10.01
C LEU A 265 8.90 58.19 10.37
N PRO A 266 8.58 59.07 9.39
CA PRO A 266 7.65 60.18 9.57
C PRO A 266 6.28 59.74 10.13
N GLU A 267 5.56 60.66 10.78
CA GLU A 267 4.23 60.32 11.30
C GLU A 267 3.24 60.08 10.15
N ALA A 268 2.19 59.28 10.39
CA ALA A 268 1.17 58.99 9.38
C ALA A 268 0.51 60.26 8.78
N ALA A 269 0.49 61.35 9.55
CA ALA A 269 -0.01 62.64 9.08
C ALA A 269 0.92 63.29 8.05
N ASP A 270 2.23 63.10 8.15
CA ASP A 270 3.21 63.75 7.27
C ASP A 270 3.10 63.22 5.84
N TYR A 271 2.81 61.92 5.67
CA TYR A 271 2.51 61.29 4.37
C TYR A 271 1.26 61.85 3.69
N LEU A 272 0.34 62.42 4.46
CA LEU A 272 -0.91 63.00 3.95
C LEU A 272 -0.77 64.49 3.65
N ILE A 273 0.22 65.16 4.26
CA ILE A 273 0.39 66.61 4.18
C ILE A 273 1.43 67.00 3.13
N ASN A 274 2.47 66.19 2.94
CA ASN A 274 3.54 66.45 1.98
C ASN A 274 3.75 65.24 1.06
N GLU A 275 3.47 65.46 -0.24
CA GLU A 275 3.53 64.43 -1.29
C GLU A 275 4.94 63.87 -1.50
N ASN A 276 6.00 64.61 -1.12
CA ASN A 276 7.39 64.20 -1.30
C ASN A 276 8.00 63.45 -0.10
N THR A 277 7.24 63.25 0.97
CA THR A 277 7.74 62.61 2.20
C THR A 277 8.22 61.19 1.97
N LEU A 278 7.55 60.44 1.10
CA LEU A 278 7.97 59.11 0.70
C LEU A 278 9.30 59.16 -0.08
N ASP A 279 9.42 60.10 -1.03
CA ASP A 279 10.61 60.25 -1.86
C ASP A 279 11.83 60.69 -1.02
N GLU A 280 11.64 61.54 -0.02
CA GLU A 280 12.69 61.95 0.92
C GLU A 280 13.16 60.77 1.78
N VAL A 281 12.24 59.92 2.27
CA VAL A 281 12.58 58.71 3.04
C VAL A 281 13.34 57.70 2.18
N LEU A 282 12.87 57.44 0.96
CA LEU A 282 13.55 56.52 0.04
C LEU A 282 14.96 57.01 -0.35
N LYS A 283 15.12 58.34 -0.49
CA LYS A 283 16.40 58.96 -0.80
C LYS A 283 17.38 58.94 0.37
N ASP A 284 16.92 59.15 1.60
CA ASP A 284 17.77 59.10 2.80
C ASP A 284 18.30 57.69 3.08
N LEU A 285 17.56 56.68 2.63
CA LEU A 285 17.91 55.26 2.76
C LEU A 285 18.75 54.72 1.58
N ASP A 286 19.09 55.58 0.62
CA ASP A 286 19.82 55.20 -0.60
C ASP A 286 19.12 54.06 -1.39
N LEU A 287 17.80 53.92 -1.23
CA LEU A 287 16.96 52.89 -1.87
C LEU A 287 16.50 53.29 -3.29
N ASN A 288 17.00 54.42 -3.80
CA ASN A 288 16.68 54.89 -5.13
C ASN A 288 17.58 54.23 -6.17
N ASN A 289 16.98 53.40 -7.02
CA ASN A 289 17.55 52.94 -8.29
C ASN A 289 16.89 53.69 -9.45
#